data_AF-A0A661TBM7-F1
#
_entry.id   AF-A0A661TBM7-F1
#
_cell.length_a   1.000
_cell.length_b   1.000
_cell.length_c   1.000
_cell.angle_alpha   90.00
_cell.angle_beta   90.00
_cell.angle_gamma   90.00
#
_symmetry.space_group_name_H-M   'P 1'
#
loop_
_entity.id
_entity.type
_entity.pdbx_description
1 polymer ?
#
loop_
_entity_poly.entity_id
_entity_poly.type
_entity_poly.pdbx_seq_one_letter_code
_entity_poly.pdbx_strand_id
1 'polypeptide(L)' 'MSNPAAWGGLTEQEIIKREKNRARELRNSGWWKNRISQGKCHYCGKSVLPEELTMDHVVPLSRGGRTTKRNVV' A
#
# COMPACT_ATOMS: atom_id res chain seq x y z
N MET A 1 14.17 13.65 -18.27
CA MET A 1 13.36 12.77 -19.14
C MET A 1 13.69 11.34 -18.76
N SER A 2 12.83 10.67 -17.99
CA SER A 2 13.10 9.35 -17.43
C SER A 2 12.94 8.27 -18.50
N ASN A 3 13.97 7.46 -18.70
CA ASN A 3 14.07 6.45 -19.75
C ASN A 3 12.95 5.37 -19.61
N PRO A 4 12.04 5.23 -20.58
CA PRO A 4 10.90 4.30 -20.51
C PRO A 4 11.28 2.81 -20.61
N ALA A 5 12.55 2.48 -20.87
CA ALA A 5 12.98 1.10 -21.11
C ALA A 5 13.10 0.20 -19.86
N ALA A 6 13.05 0.73 -18.64
CA ALA A 6 13.34 -0.05 -17.43
C ALA A 6 12.11 -0.79 -16.83
N TRP A 7 10.89 -0.55 -17.34
CA TRP A 7 9.63 -1.06 -16.77
C TRP A 7 8.67 -1.61 -17.83
N GLY A 8 9.12 -2.55 -18.67
CA GLY A 8 8.23 -3.34 -19.55
C GLY A 8 7.25 -2.53 -20.42
N GLY A 9 7.57 -1.29 -20.77
CA GLY A 9 6.76 -0.41 -21.61
C GLY A 9 5.51 0.21 -20.95
N LEU A 10 5.31 0.10 -19.64
CA LEU A 10 4.14 0.68 -18.98
C LEU A 10 4.34 2.13 -18.56
N THR A 11 3.28 2.92 -18.71
CA THR A 11 3.21 4.30 -18.22
C THR A 11 3.08 4.34 -16.69
N GLU A 12 3.46 5.46 -16.10
CA GLU A 12 3.33 5.68 -14.66
C GLU A 12 1.88 5.54 -14.17
N GLN A 13 0.91 6.03 -14.95
CA GLN A 13 -0.51 5.92 -14.62
C GLN A 13 -0.98 4.46 -14.61
N GLU A 14 -0.50 3.63 -15.55
CA GLU A 14 -0.81 2.20 -15.57
C GLU A 14 -0.19 1.48 -14.38
N ILE A 15 1.05 1.83 -14.00
CA ILE A 15 1.69 1.29 -12.81
C ILE A 15 0.88 1.65 -11.57
N ILE A 16 0.53 2.93 -11.39
CA ILE A 16 -0.29 3.39 -10.24
C ILE A 16 -1.64 2.65 -10.21
N LYS A 17 -2.30 2.48 -11.36
CA LYS A 17 -3.56 1.73 -11.46
C LYS A 17 -3.39 0.28 -11.01
N ARG A 18 -2.33 -0.40 -11.45
CA ARG A 18 -2.00 -1.77 -11.03
C ARG A 18 -1.74 -1.86 -9.53
N GLU A 19 -0.97 -0.92 -8.97
CA GLU A 19 -0.67 -0.91 -7.54
C GLU A 19 -1.91 -0.61 -6.68
N LYS A 20 -2.83 0.23 -7.17
CA LYS A 20 -4.15 0.45 -6.53
C LYS A 20 -5.01 -0.82 -6.53
N ASN A 21 -5.02 -1.59 -7.61
CA ASN A 21 -5.74 -2.86 -7.66
C ASN A 21 -5.15 -3.87 -6.65
N ARG A 22 -3.81 -4.00 -6.62
CA ARG A 22 -3.11 -4.80 -5.61
C ARG A 22 -3.42 -4.35 -4.18
N ALA A 23 -3.56 -3.04 -3.94
CA ALA A 23 -3.91 -2.52 -2.61
C ALA A 23 -5.32 -2.97 -2.18
N ARG A 24 -6.28 -3.01 -3.11
CA ARG A 24 -7.63 -3.53 -2.83
C ARG A 24 -7.60 -5.02 -2.50
N GLU A 25 -6.86 -5.82 -3.26
CA GLU A 25 -6.68 -7.25 -3.00
C GLU A 25 -5.99 -7.49 -1.65
N LEU A 26 -4.93 -6.74 -1.35
CA LEU A 26 -4.22 -6.84 -0.09
C LEU A 26 -5.11 -6.45 1.10
N ARG A 27 -5.94 -5.40 0.95
CA ARG A 27 -6.89 -4.96 1.98
C ARG A 27 -7.91 -6.04 2.33
N ASN A 28 -8.30 -6.85 1.35
CA ASN A 28 -9.23 -7.95 1.57
C ASN A 28 -8.55 -9.24 2.09
N SER A 29 -7.22 -9.29 2.07
CA SER A 29 -6.47 -10.47 2.50
C SER A 29 -6.52 -10.71 4.01
N GLY A 30 -6.37 -11.97 4.43
CA GLY A 30 -6.25 -12.32 5.85
C GLY A 30 -5.06 -11.66 6.54
N TRP A 31 -3.99 -11.34 5.79
CA TRP A 31 -2.84 -10.63 6.34
C TRP A 31 -3.22 -9.22 6.80
N TRP A 32 -3.99 -8.47 6.00
CA TRP A 32 -4.41 -7.12 6.40
C TRP A 32 -5.38 -7.17 7.58
N LYS A 33 -6.34 -8.10 7.57
CA LYS A 33 -7.26 -8.33 8.70
C LYS A 33 -6.50 -8.63 10.00
N ASN A 34 -5.48 -9.48 9.95
CA ASN A 34 -4.62 -9.78 11.10
C ASN A 34 -3.72 -8.61 11.50
N ARG A 35 -3.40 -7.71 10.57
CA ARG A 35 -2.61 -6.51 10.85
C ARG A 35 -3.43 -5.50 11.64
N ILE A 36 -4.62 -5.16 11.16
CA ILE A 36 -5.51 -4.18 11.82
C ILE A 36 -6.13 -4.72 13.10
N SER A 37 -6.27 -6.05 13.25
CA SER A 37 -6.79 -6.66 14.49
C SER A 37 -5.89 -6.42 15.70
N GLN A 38 -4.61 -6.08 15.49
CA GLN A 38 -3.71 -5.64 16.56
C GLN A 38 -4.12 -4.28 17.13
N GLY A 39 -4.96 -3.52 16.41
CA GLY A 39 -5.51 -2.25 16.85
C GLY A 39 -4.45 -1.20 17.13
N LYS A 40 -3.28 -1.24 16.47
CA LYS A 40 -2.16 -0.35 16.77
C LYS A 40 -1.81 0.52 15.57
N CYS A 41 -1.89 1.85 15.73
CA CYS A 41 -1.45 2.78 14.69
C CYS A 41 0.06 2.66 14.48
N HIS A 42 0.50 2.55 13.22
CA HIS A 42 1.92 2.42 12.90
C HIS A 42 2.75 3.65 13.31
N TYR A 43 2.18 4.85 13.16
CA TYR A 43 2.92 6.09 13.36
C TYR A 43 3.00 6.49 14.83
N CYS A 44 1.88 6.49 15.55
CA CYS A 44 1.85 6.95 16.95
C CYS A 44 1.87 5.80 17.96
N GLY A 45 1.69 4.55 17.54
CA GLY A 45 1.69 3.38 18.40
C GLY A 45 0.49 3.25 19.34
N LYS A 46 -0.49 4.16 19.25
CA LYS A 46 -1.70 4.13 20.09
C LYS A 46 -2.61 2.97 19.71
N SER A 47 -3.32 2.45 20.71
CA SER A 47 -4.41 1.50 20.51
C SER A 47 -5.65 2.21 20.00
N VAL A 48 -6.23 1.73 18.90
CA VAL A 48 -7.43 2.24 18.22
C VAL A 48 -8.27 1.06 17.72
N LEU A 49 -9.53 1.31 17.36
CA LEU A 49 -10.37 0.24 16.83
C LEU A 49 -9.84 -0.19 15.44
N PRO A 50 -9.91 -1.48 15.09
CA PRO A 50 -9.47 -1.96 13.76
C PRO A 50 -10.16 -1.24 12.59
N GLU A 51 -11.40 -0.80 12.78
CA GLU A 51 -12.21 -0.08 11.79
C GLU A 51 -11.75 1.36 11.57
N GLU A 52 -11.06 1.95 12.55
CA GLU A 52 -10.46 3.29 12.46
C GLU A 52 -9.09 3.27 11.77
N LEU A 53 -8.48 2.08 11.61
CA LEU A 53 -7.20 1.94 10.92
C LEU A 53 -7.39 1.97 9.41
N THR A 54 -6.63 2.86 8.77
CA THR A 54 -6.55 2.95 7.32
C THR A 54 -5.29 2.26 6.81
N MET A 55 -5.37 1.73 5.60
CA MET A 55 -4.21 1.20 4.89
C MET A 55 -3.44 2.35 4.25
N ASP A 56 -2.22 2.59 4.70
CA ASP A 56 -1.37 3.65 4.18
C ASP A 56 -0.08 3.12 3.53
N HIS A 57 0.42 3.85 2.53
CA HIS A 57 1.66 3.53 1.85
C HIS A 57 2.78 4.42 2.39
N VAL A 58 3.75 3.84 3.12
CA VAL A 58 4.90 4.56 3.68
C VAL A 58 5.65 5.33 2.60
N VAL A 59 5.94 4.67 1.48
CA VAL A 59 6.36 5.32 0.24
C VAL A 59 5.14 5.45 -0.67
N PRO A 60 4.69 6.68 -0.99
CA PRO A 60 3.53 6.89 -1.85
C PRO A 60 3.71 6.28 -3.24
N LEU A 61 2.61 5.83 -3.85
CA LEU A 61 2.61 5.27 -5.22
C LEU A 61 3.12 6.29 -6.26
N SER A 62 2.80 7.57 -6.09
CA SER A 62 3.29 8.66 -6.96
C SER A 62 4.79 8.94 -6.85
N ARG A 63 5.47 8.33 -5.86
CA ARG A 63 6.92 8.41 -5.68
C ARG A 63 7.61 7.07 -5.99
N GLY A 64 6.95 6.20 -6.76
CA GLY A 64 7.45 4.87 -7.10
C GLY A 64 7.27 3.81 -6.02
N GLY A 65 6.50 4.13 -4.96
CA GLY A 65 6.09 3.14 -3.97
C GLY A 65 5.26 2.02 -4.59
N ARG A 66 5.33 0.83 -3.98
CA ARG A 66 4.56 -0.36 -4.42
C ARG A 66 3.72 -0.89 -3.27
N THR A 67 2.59 -1.50 -3.59
CA THR A 67 1.75 -2.21 -2.63
C THR A 67 2.43 -3.51 -2.24
N THR A 68 3.16 -3.48 -1.13
CA THR A 68 3.79 -4.65 -0.53
C THR A 68 3.52 -4.64 0.97
N LYS A 69 3.56 -5.80 1.62
CA LYS A 69 3.39 -5.92 3.09
C LYS A 69 4.40 -5.09 3.90
N ARG A 70 5.54 -4.72 3.30
CA ARG A 70 6.57 -3.87 3.92
C ARG A 70 6.29 -2.39 3.77
N ASN A 71 5.69 -1.98 2.64
CA ASN A 71 5.41 -0.59 2.34
C ASN A 71 4.00 -0.16 2.76
N VAL A 72 3.16 -1.12 3.16
CA VAL A 72 1.81 -0.88 3.65
C VAL A 72 1.80 -1.03 5.16
N VAL A 73 1.20 -0.05 5.83
CA VAL A 73 1.11 0.02 7.29
C VAL A 73 -0.31 0.18 7.77
#